data_AF-A0A9P6TUW0-F1
#
_entry.id   AF-A0A9P6TUW0-F1
#
_cell.length_a   1.000
_cell.length_b   1.000
_cell.length_c   1.000
_cell.angle_alpha   90.00
_cell.angle_beta   90.00
_cell.angle_gamma   90.00
#
_symmetry.space_group_name_H-M   'P 1'
#
loop_
_entity.id
_entity.type
_entity.pdbx_description
1 polymer ?
#
loop_
_entity_poly.entity_id
_entity_poly.type
_entity_poly.pdbx_seq_one_letter_code
_entity_poly.pdbx_strand_id
1 'polypeptide(L)'
;ICIFASAYDVIFQIFHPASTGEPPNYKNLAVFGGSYVFLGLLATIFGFSRYVSVKMARQAIPKTYMPISREDLPKNVYEFVQSELDRVARLAKKATPLLEESGQPGWGKPESSLQDTHFKTFMASTPHFIERAAVAHSPGLARPPNMSISAYIHMLMDQKLITRDIGLEYIAGYEQARFGGSRNDPLPVTVSPLHHRHHHQHNQNQQQQRPGTATMHNSPREMLEEEDYIRYMKVLSWILQELGWNQETEDAYEEECGEHS
;
A
#
# COMPACT_ATOMS: atom_id res chain seq x y z
N ILE A 1 4.26 -28.33 -12.62
CA ILE A 1 4.58 -29.47 -11.73
C ILE A 1 3.41 -30.45 -11.65
N CYS A 2 2.18 -30.01 -11.36
CA CYS A 2 1.00 -30.90 -11.30
C CYS A 2 0.67 -31.67 -12.58
N ILE A 3 0.89 -31.08 -13.76
CA ILE A 3 0.67 -31.75 -15.06
C ILE A 3 1.61 -32.96 -15.24
N PHE A 4 2.87 -32.83 -14.79
CA PHE A 4 3.85 -33.92 -14.88
C PHE A 4 3.56 -35.03 -13.87
N ALA A 5 3.08 -34.68 -12.66
CA ALA A 5 2.66 -35.66 -11.66
C ALA A 5 1.45 -36.47 -12.15
N SER A 6 0.45 -35.82 -12.75
CA SER A 6 -0.72 -36.50 -13.33
C SER A 6 -0.36 -37.39 -14.51
N ALA A 7 0.53 -36.95 -15.41
CA ALA A 7 0.96 -37.75 -16.54
C ALA A 7 1.81 -38.97 -16.11
N TYR A 8 2.66 -38.79 -15.09
CA TYR A 8 3.47 -39.89 -14.54
C TYR A 8 2.59 -40.95 -13.89
N ASP A 9 1.56 -40.55 -13.14
CA ASP A 9 0.64 -41.47 -12.45
C ASP A 9 -0.15 -42.34 -13.44
N VAL A 10 -0.65 -41.77 -14.55
CA VAL A 10 -1.34 -42.53 -15.61
C VAL A 10 -0.42 -43.56 -16.27
N ILE A 11 0.84 -43.21 -16.51
CA ILE A 11 1.83 -44.13 -17.09
C ILE A 11 2.15 -45.24 -16.08
N PHE A 12 2.32 -44.90 -14.80
CA PHE A 12 2.64 -45.85 -13.73
C PHE A 12 1.51 -46.87 -13.50
N GLN A 13 0.25 -46.42 -13.53
CA GLN A 13 -0.92 -47.29 -13.41
C GLN A 13 -1.04 -48.30 -14.58
N ILE A 14 -0.57 -47.95 -15.78
CA ILE A 14 -0.55 -48.89 -16.92
C ILE A 14 0.55 -49.96 -16.75
N PHE A 15 1.67 -49.63 -16.09
CA PHE A 15 2.74 -50.59 -15.80
C PHE A 15 2.45 -51.49 -14.60
N HIS A 16 1.63 -51.04 -13.65
CA HIS A 16 1.20 -51.80 -12.47
C HIS A 16 -0.33 -51.99 -12.43
N PRO A 17 -0.89 -52.89 -13.24
CA PRO A 17 -2.32 -53.22 -13.16
C PRO A 17 -2.64 -53.92 -11.84
N ALA A 18 -3.75 -53.54 -11.20
CA ALA A 18 -4.20 -54.10 -9.92
C ALA A 18 -4.72 -55.55 -10.02
N SER A 19 -4.96 -56.09 -11.23
CA SER A 19 -5.42 -57.48 -11.44
C SER A 19 -4.41 -58.30 -12.24
N THR A 20 -3.76 -59.23 -11.55
CA THR A 20 -2.67 -60.14 -11.97
C THR A 20 -3.10 -61.24 -12.96
N GLY A 21 -3.76 -60.89 -14.08
CA GLY A 21 -4.20 -61.90 -15.05
C GLY A 21 -4.47 -61.47 -16.50
N GLU A 22 -4.51 -60.17 -16.81
CA GLU A 22 -4.77 -59.69 -18.18
C GLU A 22 -3.46 -59.24 -18.87
N PRO A 23 -3.20 -59.63 -20.13
CA PRO A 23 -2.01 -59.17 -20.85
C PRO A 23 -2.06 -57.65 -21.06
N PRO A 24 -0.93 -56.93 -20.96
CA PRO A 24 -0.91 -55.48 -21.06
C PRO A 24 -1.42 -55.01 -22.43
N ASN A 25 -2.44 -54.15 -22.42
CA ASN A 25 -3.04 -53.56 -23.62
C ASN A 25 -2.11 -52.51 -24.26
N TYR A 26 -1.10 -52.98 -24.99
CA TYR A 26 -0.07 -52.17 -25.67
C TYR A 26 -0.65 -51.12 -26.63
N LYS A 27 -1.86 -51.32 -27.15
CA LYS A 27 -2.54 -50.37 -28.04
C LYS A 27 -2.84 -49.04 -27.33
N ASN A 28 -3.36 -49.09 -26.10
CA ASN A 28 -3.70 -47.89 -25.35
C ASN A 28 -2.43 -47.19 -24.86
N LEU A 29 -1.43 -47.96 -24.40
CA LEU A 29 -0.14 -47.43 -23.99
C LEU A 29 0.57 -46.69 -25.13
N ALA A 30 0.56 -47.25 -26.34
CA ALA A 30 1.16 -46.61 -27.51
C ALA A 30 0.46 -45.29 -27.87
N VAL A 31 -0.88 -45.25 -27.77
CA VAL A 31 -1.66 -44.03 -28.07
C VAL A 31 -1.40 -42.94 -27.02
N PHE A 32 -1.52 -43.27 -25.73
CA PHE A 32 -1.31 -42.29 -24.66
C PHE A 32 0.16 -41.85 -24.61
N GLY A 33 1.11 -42.80 -24.57
CA GLY A 33 2.54 -42.49 -24.55
C GLY A 33 2.97 -41.67 -25.77
N GLY A 34 2.52 -42.05 -26.97
CA GLY A 34 2.79 -41.31 -28.19
C GLY A 34 2.25 -39.87 -28.16
N SER A 35 1.03 -39.67 -27.64
CA SER A 35 0.41 -38.35 -27.55
C SER A 35 1.16 -37.39 -26.62
N TYR A 36 1.69 -37.89 -25.49
CA TYR A 36 2.48 -37.06 -24.57
C TYR A 36 3.85 -36.72 -25.11
N VAL A 37 4.53 -37.68 -25.76
CA VAL A 37 5.80 -37.41 -26.45
C VAL A 37 5.59 -36.36 -27.55
N PHE A 38 4.53 -36.48 -28.33
CA PHE A 38 4.18 -35.51 -29.36
C PHE A 38 3.85 -34.13 -28.78
N LEU A 39 3.08 -34.06 -27.68
CA LEU A 39 2.78 -32.81 -27.00
C LEU A 39 4.03 -32.14 -26.42
N GLY A 40 4.94 -32.92 -25.81
CA GLY A 40 6.21 -32.43 -25.30
C GLY A 40 7.12 -31.90 -26.42
N LEU A 41 7.13 -32.58 -27.56
CA LEU A 41 7.88 -32.14 -28.74
C LEU A 41 7.30 -30.82 -29.29
N LEU A 42 5.98 -30.72 -29.46
CA LEU A 42 5.32 -29.48 -29.89
C LEU A 42 5.60 -28.33 -28.92
N ALA A 43 5.46 -28.55 -27.62
CA ALA A 43 5.74 -27.54 -26.60
C ALA A 43 7.20 -27.06 -26.68
N THR A 44 8.15 -27.97 -26.90
CA THR A 44 9.56 -27.64 -27.06
C THR A 44 9.80 -26.81 -28.32
N ILE A 45 9.18 -27.16 -29.46
CA ILE A 45 9.28 -26.39 -30.70
C ILE A 45 8.70 -24.98 -30.52
N PHE A 46 7.51 -24.84 -29.92
CA PHE A 46 6.91 -23.53 -29.66
C PHE A 46 7.75 -22.70 -28.69
N GLY A 47 8.29 -23.32 -27.64
CA GLY A 47 9.20 -22.66 -26.69
C GLY A 47 10.47 -22.17 -27.38
N PHE A 48 11.10 -23.00 -28.20
CA PHE A 48 12.30 -22.64 -28.96
C PHE A 48 12.02 -21.54 -29.99
N SER A 49 10.90 -21.62 -30.71
CA SER A 49 10.47 -20.58 -31.66
C SER A 49 10.28 -19.23 -30.97
N ARG A 50 9.64 -19.22 -29.80
CA ARG A 50 9.49 -18.00 -28.97
C ARG A 50 10.85 -17.49 -28.49
N TYR A 51 11.73 -18.38 -28.04
CA TYR A 51 13.07 -18.02 -27.59
C TYR A 51 13.90 -17.37 -28.72
N VAL A 52 13.90 -17.97 -29.90
CA VAL A 52 14.57 -17.43 -31.09
C VAL A 52 13.95 -16.09 -31.49
N SER A 53 12.63 -15.99 -31.52
CA SER A 53 11.93 -14.73 -31.86
C SER A 53 12.30 -13.59 -30.90
N VAL A 54 12.32 -13.85 -29.59
CA VAL A 54 12.74 -12.86 -28.58
C VAL A 54 14.21 -12.49 -28.75
N LYS A 55 15.08 -13.46 -29.02
CA LYS A 55 16.50 -13.20 -29.30
C LYS A 55 16.69 -12.36 -30.56
N MET A 56 15.98 -12.67 -31.64
CA MET A 56 16.02 -11.93 -32.90
C MET A 56 15.47 -10.51 -32.71
N ALA A 57 14.36 -10.35 -31.98
CA ALA A 57 13.82 -9.02 -31.63
C ALA A 57 14.83 -8.18 -30.82
N ARG A 58 15.54 -8.79 -29.87
CA ARG A 58 16.61 -8.11 -29.12
C ARG A 58 17.83 -7.76 -29.97
N GLN A 59 18.15 -8.57 -30.97
CA GLN A 59 19.22 -8.28 -31.92
C GLN A 59 18.81 -7.24 -32.97
N ALA A 60 17.52 -7.12 -33.25
CA ALA A 60 16.94 -6.14 -34.16
C ALA A 60 16.82 -4.74 -33.53
N ILE A 61 16.92 -4.61 -32.20
CA ILE A 61 17.16 -3.31 -31.57
C ILE A 61 18.53 -2.84 -32.08
N PRO A 62 18.59 -1.79 -32.91
CA PRO A 62 19.88 -1.24 -33.30
C PRO A 62 20.60 -0.90 -32.01
N LYS A 63 21.74 -1.52 -31.77
CA LYS A 63 22.68 -1.06 -30.75
C LYS A 63 23.02 0.35 -31.19
N THR A 64 22.28 1.31 -30.65
CA THR A 64 22.44 2.73 -30.98
C THR A 64 23.91 2.96 -30.76
N TYR A 65 24.64 3.16 -31.85
CA TYR A 65 26.05 3.49 -31.79
C TYR A 65 26.11 4.73 -30.94
N MET A 66 26.50 4.53 -29.69
CA MET A 66 26.71 5.60 -28.74
C MET A 66 28.17 5.96 -28.98
N PRO A 67 28.44 7.09 -29.63
CA PRO A 67 29.81 7.49 -29.88
C PRO A 67 30.44 7.87 -28.54
N ILE A 68 31.18 6.92 -27.97
CA ILE A 68 31.86 7.08 -26.68
C ILE A 68 33.27 7.64 -26.91
N SER A 69 33.82 7.46 -28.12
CA SER A 69 35.18 7.85 -28.47
C SER A 69 35.26 9.25 -29.07
N ARG A 70 36.35 9.97 -28.76
CA ARG A 70 36.66 11.30 -29.33
C ARG A 70 36.91 11.29 -30.84
N GLU A 71 37.11 10.09 -31.39
CA GLU A 71 37.43 9.81 -32.79
C GLU A 71 36.17 9.85 -33.67
N ASP A 72 35.00 9.62 -33.06
CA ASP A 72 33.73 9.42 -33.76
C ASP A 72 33.00 10.74 -34.06
N LEU A 73 33.35 11.81 -33.35
CA LEU A 73 32.67 13.11 -33.45
C LEU A 73 33.63 14.31 -33.48
N PRO A 74 33.21 15.42 -34.11
CA PRO A 74 33.88 16.70 -33.96
C PRO A 74 33.97 17.11 -32.48
N LYS A 75 35.13 17.62 -32.09
CA LYS A 75 35.49 17.97 -30.69
C LYS A 75 34.40 18.77 -29.96
N ASN A 76 33.81 19.77 -30.62
CA ASN A 76 32.75 20.60 -30.03
C ASN A 76 31.49 19.82 -29.69
N VAL A 77 31.11 18.84 -30.52
CA VAL A 77 29.92 18.01 -30.28
C VAL A 77 30.21 16.99 -29.17
N TYR A 78 31.40 16.41 -29.16
CA TYR A 78 31.83 15.51 -28.08
C TYR A 78 31.82 16.21 -26.72
N GLU A 79 32.39 17.41 -26.63
CA GLU A 79 32.41 18.20 -25.38
C GLU A 79 31.00 18.60 -24.93
N PHE A 80 30.12 18.98 -25.86
CA PHE A 80 28.72 19.28 -25.55
C PHE A 80 27.97 18.05 -25.01
N VAL A 81 28.07 16.90 -25.68
CA VAL A 81 27.41 15.65 -25.26
C VAL A 81 27.91 15.21 -23.88
N GLN A 82 29.22 15.25 -23.64
CA GLN A 82 29.79 14.93 -22.32
C GLN A 82 29.28 15.90 -21.24
N SER A 83 29.20 17.19 -21.52
CA SER A 83 28.70 18.18 -20.57
C SER A 83 27.24 17.94 -20.17
N GLU A 84 26.39 17.54 -21.12
CA GLU A 84 24.98 17.22 -20.86
C GLU A 84 24.83 15.88 -20.14
N LEU A 85 25.61 14.86 -20.50
CA LEU A 85 25.64 13.58 -19.78
C LEU A 85 26.07 13.78 -18.33
N ASP A 86 27.12 14.56 -18.09
CA ASP A 86 27.56 14.94 -16.76
C ASP A 86 26.49 15.72 -15.98
N ARG A 87 25.76 16.62 -16.66
CA ARG A 87 24.65 17.36 -16.07
C ARG A 87 23.52 16.42 -15.66
N VAL A 88 23.13 15.49 -16.53
CA VAL A 88 22.08 14.51 -16.26
C VAL A 88 22.51 13.53 -15.18
N ALA A 89 23.77 13.09 -15.17
CA ALA A 89 24.31 12.22 -14.13
C ALA A 89 24.29 12.91 -12.76
N ARG A 90 24.66 14.19 -12.68
CA ARG A 90 24.54 14.98 -11.44
C ARG A 90 23.09 15.15 -11.02
N LEU A 91 22.19 15.43 -11.97
CA LEU A 91 20.76 15.58 -11.67
C LEU A 91 20.15 14.26 -11.19
N ALA A 92 20.47 13.14 -11.83
CA ALA A 92 20.04 11.81 -11.42
C ALA A 92 20.55 11.47 -10.01
N LYS A 93 21.83 11.74 -9.74
CA LYS A 93 22.42 11.56 -8.41
C LYS A 93 21.71 12.42 -7.36
N LYS A 94 21.34 13.66 -7.70
CA LYS A 94 20.59 14.57 -6.82
C LYS A 94 19.12 14.16 -6.65
N ALA A 95 18.53 13.53 -7.67
CA ALA A 95 17.16 13.05 -7.67
C ALA A 95 17.00 11.66 -7.05
N THR A 96 18.10 10.96 -6.74
CA THR A 96 18.06 9.72 -5.96
C THR A 96 17.38 10.02 -4.63
N PRO A 97 16.26 9.35 -4.30
CA PRO A 97 15.60 9.59 -3.03
C PRO A 97 16.54 9.21 -1.89
N LEU A 98 16.77 10.12 -0.95
CA LEU A 98 17.46 9.80 0.29
C LEU A 98 16.54 8.86 1.07
N LEU A 99 17.09 7.74 1.56
CA LEU A 99 16.30 6.75 2.31
C LEU A 99 15.61 7.40 3.53
N GLU A 100 16.27 8.38 4.14
CA GLU A 100 15.77 9.18 5.27
C GLU A 100 14.59 10.10 4.89
N GLU A 101 14.43 10.45 3.61
CA GLU A 101 13.42 11.37 3.08
C GLU A 101 12.31 10.62 2.32
N SER A 102 12.39 9.28 2.29
CA SER A 102 11.46 8.41 1.56
C SER A 102 10.18 8.05 2.34
N GLY A 103 10.07 8.50 3.59
CA GLY A 103 8.85 8.36 4.38
C GLY A 103 7.72 9.19 3.77
N GLN A 104 6.65 8.52 3.33
CA GLN A 104 5.43 9.24 2.96
C GLN A 104 4.90 9.97 4.21
N PRO A 105 4.61 11.28 4.15
CA PRO A 105 4.13 11.99 5.33
C PRO A 105 2.85 11.36 5.90
N GLY A 106 2.81 11.16 7.22
CA GLY A 106 1.72 10.48 7.92
C GLY A 106 1.80 8.94 7.95
N TRP A 107 2.84 8.36 7.35
CA TRP A 107 3.20 6.96 7.47
C TRP A 107 4.40 6.77 8.39
N GLY A 108 4.49 5.61 9.04
CA GLY A 108 5.70 5.24 9.77
C GLY A 108 6.92 5.12 8.86
N LYS A 109 8.09 5.38 9.43
CA LYS A 109 9.35 5.33 8.69
C LYS A 109 9.61 3.91 8.16
N PRO A 110 10.07 3.77 6.91
CA PRO A 110 10.57 2.48 6.43
C PRO A 110 11.71 2.00 7.34
N GLU A 111 11.72 0.72 7.69
CA GLU A 111 12.59 0.05 8.67
C GLU A 111 12.29 0.32 10.16
N SER A 112 11.22 1.05 10.48
CA SER A 112 10.70 1.19 11.85
C SER A 112 9.64 0.12 12.15
N SER A 113 9.34 -0.13 13.42
CA SER A 113 8.21 -0.96 13.85
C SER A 113 6.85 -0.46 13.35
N LEU A 114 6.79 0.76 12.81
CA LEU A 114 5.60 1.41 12.28
C LEU A 114 5.55 1.46 10.74
N GLN A 115 6.45 0.75 10.03
CA GLN A 115 6.67 0.84 8.57
C GLN A 115 5.44 0.67 7.67
N ASP A 116 4.35 0.07 8.16
CA ASP A 116 3.09 -0.11 7.42
C ASP A 116 1.88 0.58 8.08
N THR A 117 2.12 1.45 9.05
CA THR A 117 1.05 2.13 9.79
C THR A 117 0.83 3.54 9.28
N HIS A 118 -0.37 3.81 8.75
CA HIS A 118 -0.83 5.18 8.50
C HIS A 118 -1.45 5.76 9.77
N PHE A 119 -0.76 6.70 10.41
CA PHE A 119 -1.10 7.21 11.75
C PHE A 119 -2.54 7.69 11.84
N LYS A 120 -2.98 8.50 10.87
CA LYS A 120 -4.31 9.09 10.87
C LYS A 120 -5.44 8.05 10.75
N THR A 121 -5.24 7.05 9.89
CA THR A 121 -6.23 5.99 9.69
C THR A 121 -6.29 5.09 10.92
N PHE A 122 -5.14 4.75 11.49
CA PHE A 122 -5.06 3.91 12.68
C PHE A 122 -5.69 4.62 13.89
N MET A 123 -5.35 5.88 14.14
CA MET A 123 -5.98 6.68 15.18
C MET A 123 -7.51 6.72 15.03
N ALA A 124 -8.01 6.90 13.80
CA ALA A 124 -9.44 6.93 13.51
C ALA A 124 -10.16 5.59 13.76
N SER A 125 -9.44 4.46 13.69
CA SER A 125 -10.01 3.15 14.02
C SER A 125 -10.02 2.87 15.52
N THR A 126 -9.15 3.50 16.31
CA THR A 126 -9.01 3.18 17.74
C THR A 126 -10.26 3.18 18.64
N PRO A 127 -11.36 3.91 18.35
CA PRO A 127 -12.58 3.83 19.16
C PRO A 127 -13.13 2.42 19.34
N HIS A 128 -12.92 1.53 18.36
CA HIS A 128 -13.42 0.17 18.46
C HIS A 128 -12.73 -0.62 19.58
N PHE A 129 -11.46 -0.33 19.89
CA PHE A 129 -10.74 -1.00 20.98
C PHE A 129 -11.32 -0.58 22.34
N ILE A 130 -11.62 0.71 22.50
CA ILE A 130 -12.23 1.23 23.75
C ILE A 130 -13.65 0.69 23.92
N GLU A 131 -14.43 0.64 22.84
CA GLU A 131 -15.78 0.06 22.87
C GLU A 131 -15.73 -1.42 23.29
N ARG A 132 -14.82 -2.19 22.69
CA ARG A 132 -14.63 -3.61 23.05
C ARG A 132 -14.16 -3.78 24.50
N ALA A 133 -13.26 -2.92 24.97
CA ALA A 133 -12.78 -2.96 26.35
C ALA A 133 -13.86 -2.62 27.38
N ALA A 134 -14.69 -1.62 27.08
CA ALA A 134 -15.82 -1.28 27.93
C ALA A 134 -16.87 -2.41 27.96
N VAL A 135 -17.17 -3.06 26.83
CA VAL A 135 -18.09 -4.21 26.76
C VAL A 135 -17.55 -5.40 27.56
N ALA A 136 -16.25 -5.67 27.49
CA ALA A 136 -15.60 -6.70 28.30
C ALA A 136 -15.73 -6.43 29.80
N HIS A 137 -15.64 -5.16 30.21
CA HIS A 137 -15.85 -4.76 31.60
C HIS A 137 -17.32 -4.91 32.03
N SER A 138 -18.26 -4.47 31.19
CA SER A 138 -19.68 -4.68 31.40
C SER A 138 -20.46 -4.60 30.09
N PRO A 139 -21.34 -5.57 29.78
CA PRO A 139 -22.11 -5.58 28.55
C PRO A 139 -23.08 -4.40 28.41
N GLY A 140 -23.41 -3.71 29.52
CA GLY A 140 -24.24 -2.51 29.52
C GLY A 140 -23.52 -1.23 29.07
N LEU A 141 -22.20 -1.28 28.87
CA LEU A 141 -21.39 -0.15 28.43
C LEU A 141 -21.24 -0.07 26.91
N ALA A 142 -21.92 -0.96 26.16
CA ALA A 142 -21.90 -0.91 24.70
C ALA A 142 -22.35 0.45 24.17
N ARG A 143 -21.61 1.00 23.21
CA ARG A 143 -21.93 2.31 22.64
C ARG A 143 -23.23 2.23 21.83
N PRO A 144 -24.22 3.09 22.10
CA PRO A 144 -25.42 3.17 21.26
C PRO A 144 -25.07 3.62 19.84
N PRO A 145 -25.75 3.12 18.79
CA PRO A 145 -25.42 3.43 17.40
C PRO A 145 -25.59 4.92 17.03
N ASN A 146 -26.38 5.67 17.80
CA ASN A 146 -26.61 7.11 17.64
C ASN A 146 -25.65 7.99 18.45
N MET A 147 -24.70 7.41 19.19
CA MET A 147 -23.78 8.14 20.05
C MET A 147 -22.44 8.38 19.34
N SER A 148 -21.96 9.63 19.37
CA SER A 148 -20.62 9.95 18.89
C SER A 148 -19.56 9.41 19.84
N ILE A 149 -18.34 9.17 19.34
CA ILE A 149 -17.25 8.70 20.18
C ILE A 149 -16.90 9.71 21.29
N SER A 150 -16.90 11.02 21.02
CA SER A 150 -16.64 12.02 22.04
C SER A 150 -17.69 11.93 23.17
N ALA A 151 -18.98 11.80 22.82
CA ALA A 151 -20.05 11.61 23.80
C ALA A 151 -19.92 10.29 24.58
N TYR A 152 -19.46 9.23 23.91
CA TYR A 152 -19.21 7.94 24.53
C TYR A 152 -18.08 7.99 25.56
N ILE A 153 -16.96 8.63 25.24
CA ILE A 153 -15.86 8.81 26.19
C ILE A 153 -16.30 9.70 27.36
N HIS A 154 -17.13 10.73 27.12
CA HIS A 154 -17.74 11.51 28.21
C HIS A 154 -18.59 10.65 29.16
N MET A 155 -19.39 9.73 28.63
CA MET A 155 -20.15 8.79 29.46
C MET A 155 -19.23 7.91 30.33
N LEU A 156 -18.13 7.40 29.76
CA LEU A 156 -17.15 6.58 30.51
C LEU A 156 -16.45 7.41 31.62
N MET A 157 -16.17 8.69 31.36
CA MET A 157 -15.64 9.61 32.37
C MET A 157 -16.65 9.89 33.49
N ASP A 158 -17.93 10.10 33.15
CA ASP A 158 -18.99 10.36 34.14
C ASP A 158 -19.23 9.15 35.07
N GLN A 159 -19.06 7.94 34.53
CA GLN A 159 -19.11 6.69 35.29
C GLN A 159 -17.83 6.40 36.08
N LYS A 160 -16.82 7.29 36.02
CA LYS A 160 -15.51 7.16 36.68
C LYS A 160 -14.74 5.91 36.27
N LEU A 161 -14.99 5.41 35.06
CA LEU A 161 -14.24 4.29 34.47
C LEU A 161 -12.95 4.78 33.80
N ILE A 162 -12.94 6.02 33.35
CA ILE A 162 -11.77 6.66 32.73
C ILE A 162 -11.46 7.99 33.44
N THR A 163 -10.19 8.28 33.66
CA THR A 163 -9.73 9.57 34.20
C THR A 163 -10.07 10.71 33.24
N ARG A 164 -10.66 11.80 33.79
CA ARG A 164 -11.13 12.94 32.99
C ARG A 164 -10.06 13.53 32.07
N ASP A 165 -8.84 13.68 32.57
CA ASP A 165 -7.75 14.30 31.82
C ASP A 165 -7.32 13.44 30.62
N ILE A 166 -7.23 12.12 30.82
CA ILE A 166 -6.86 11.14 29.79
C ILE A 166 -7.95 11.04 28.72
N GLY A 167 -9.22 11.03 29.13
CA GLY A 167 -10.35 10.99 28.19
C GLY A 167 -10.43 12.24 27.30
N LEU A 168 -10.17 13.43 27.86
CA LEU A 168 -10.12 14.67 27.08
C LEU A 168 -8.94 14.70 26.09
N GLU A 169 -7.76 14.23 26.51
CA GLU A 169 -6.59 14.15 25.63
C GLU A 169 -6.81 13.16 24.48
N TYR A 170 -7.47 12.02 24.75
CA TYR A 170 -7.88 11.06 23.72
C TYR A 170 -8.84 11.68 22.71
N ILE A 171 -9.89 12.38 23.16
CA ILE A 171 -10.86 13.03 22.27
C ILE A 171 -10.16 14.05 21.37
N ALA A 172 -9.28 14.89 21.95
CA ALA A 172 -8.55 15.89 21.19
C ALA A 172 -7.68 15.26 20.07
N GLY A 173 -6.91 14.22 20.40
CA GLY A 173 -6.10 13.50 19.42
C GLY A 173 -6.94 12.77 18.36
N TYR A 174 -8.06 12.18 18.77
CA TYR A 174 -8.97 11.50 17.85
C TYR A 174 -9.65 12.47 16.88
N GLU A 175 -10.15 13.60 17.37
CA GLU A 175 -10.80 14.62 16.54
C GLU A 175 -9.79 15.28 15.60
N GLN A 176 -8.56 15.51 16.05
CA GLN A 176 -7.47 15.95 15.20
C GLN A 176 -7.13 14.90 14.12
N ALA A 177 -7.09 13.62 14.45
CA ALA A 177 -6.87 12.57 13.45
C ALA A 177 -8.06 12.41 12.49
N ARG A 178 -9.30 12.63 12.92
CA ARG A 178 -10.46 12.44 12.04
C ARG A 178 -10.77 13.66 11.19
N PHE A 179 -10.69 14.85 11.80
CA PHE A 179 -11.14 16.12 11.22
C PHE A 179 -10.00 17.12 11.01
N GLY A 180 -8.79 16.84 11.51
CA GLY A 180 -7.60 17.64 11.25
C GLY A 180 -7.18 17.53 9.79
N GLY A 181 -7.73 18.42 8.99
CA GLY A 181 -7.31 18.79 7.66
C GLY A 181 -7.53 20.29 7.52
N SER A 182 -6.43 21.06 7.58
CA SER A 182 -6.34 22.52 7.44
C SER A 182 -7.57 23.32 7.91
N ARG A 183 -7.65 23.59 9.22
CA ARG A 183 -8.50 24.64 9.79
C ARG A 183 -7.76 25.98 9.72
N ASN A 184 -7.45 26.45 8.51
CA ASN A 184 -6.86 27.78 8.30
C ASN A 184 -7.78 28.73 7.52
N ASP A 185 -9.09 28.69 7.78
CA ASP A 185 -9.98 29.82 7.53
C ASP A 185 -10.57 30.30 8.87
N PRO A 186 -10.02 31.36 9.47
CA PRO A 186 -10.69 32.08 10.54
C PRO A 186 -11.70 33.03 9.90
N LEU A 187 -12.87 32.54 9.50
CA LEU A 187 -14.02 33.42 9.29
C LEU A 187 -15.28 32.87 9.95
N PRO A 188 -16.03 33.73 10.66
CA PRO A 188 -17.31 33.35 11.24
C PRO A 188 -18.29 33.05 10.09
N VAL A 189 -19.03 31.96 10.25
CA VAL A 189 -20.12 31.55 9.37
C VAL A 189 -21.13 32.70 9.29
N THR A 190 -20.97 33.55 8.28
CA THR A 190 -22.00 34.49 7.84
C THR A 190 -22.75 33.79 6.73
N VAL A 191 -23.82 33.10 7.11
CA VAL A 191 -24.83 32.63 6.16
C VAL A 191 -25.41 33.84 5.44
N SER A 192 -25.24 33.91 4.12
CA SER A 192 -25.91 34.90 3.27
C SER A 192 -26.04 34.41 1.83
N PRO A 193 -27.07 34.87 1.10
CA PRO A 193 -28.02 33.95 0.49
C PRO A 193 -27.85 33.77 -1.02
N LEU A 194 -28.44 32.67 -1.48
CA LEU A 194 -28.67 32.23 -2.86
C LEU A 194 -28.92 33.40 -3.84
N HIS A 195 -28.03 33.61 -4.83
CA HIS A 195 -28.34 34.42 -6.01
C HIS A 195 -27.76 33.85 -7.31
N HIS A 196 -28.72 33.53 -8.18
CA HIS A 196 -28.74 33.38 -9.64
C HIS A 196 -27.45 33.46 -10.48
N ARG A 197 -27.14 32.31 -11.09
CA ARG A 197 -26.88 32.03 -12.53
C ARG A 197 -26.89 33.23 -13.50
N HIS A 198 -25.79 33.44 -14.24
CA HIS A 198 -25.79 33.75 -15.68
C HIS A 198 -24.45 33.47 -16.39
N HIS A 199 -24.57 33.25 -17.71
CA HIS A 199 -23.62 32.79 -18.73
C HIS A 199 -22.59 33.83 -19.23
N HIS A 200 -21.40 33.37 -19.69
CA HIS A 200 -20.67 33.67 -20.96
C HIS A 200 -19.19 33.21 -20.81
N GLN A 201 -18.60 32.29 -21.60
CA GLN A 201 -18.21 32.22 -23.03
C GLN A 201 -16.89 32.95 -23.40
N HIS A 202 -15.91 32.16 -23.90
CA HIS A 202 -14.74 32.48 -24.77
C HIS A 202 -13.59 33.37 -24.24
N ASN A 203 -12.33 32.91 -24.28
CA ASN A 203 -11.44 33.04 -25.45
C ASN A 203 -10.02 32.46 -25.18
N GLN A 204 -9.35 32.04 -26.25
CA GLN A 204 -8.01 31.45 -26.31
C GLN A 204 -6.87 32.49 -26.34
N ASN A 205 -5.69 32.01 -25.90
CA ASN A 205 -4.35 32.24 -26.45
C ASN A 205 -3.49 33.48 -26.10
N GLN A 206 -2.29 33.12 -25.63
CA GLN A 206 -0.93 33.63 -25.91
C GLN A 206 -0.13 34.42 -24.84
N GLN A 207 1.04 33.80 -24.55
CA GLN A 207 2.37 34.39 -24.30
C GLN A 207 2.61 35.13 -22.97
N GLN A 208 3.56 34.68 -22.13
CA GLN A 208 5.01 34.89 -22.29
C GLN A 208 5.77 34.63 -20.96
N GLN A 209 7.00 34.12 -21.11
CA GLN A 209 7.99 33.74 -20.10
C GLN A 209 8.30 34.80 -19.02
N ARG A 210 8.53 34.34 -17.77
CA ARG A 210 9.60 34.82 -16.86
C ARG A 210 9.99 33.73 -15.85
N PRO A 211 11.29 33.60 -15.49
CA PRO A 211 11.76 32.66 -14.48
C PRO A 211 11.57 33.30 -13.09
N GLY A 212 10.49 32.94 -12.42
CA GLY A 212 10.34 33.18 -10.99
C GLY A 212 11.03 32.04 -10.25
N THR A 213 12.11 32.36 -9.55
CA THR A 213 12.64 31.58 -8.44
C THR A 213 11.49 31.18 -7.53
N ALA A 214 11.01 29.95 -7.68
CA ALA A 214 10.16 29.30 -6.70
C ALA A 214 11.05 28.94 -5.51
N THR A 215 11.27 29.91 -4.63
CA THR A 215 11.40 29.61 -3.21
C THR A 215 10.11 28.91 -2.82
N MET A 216 10.13 27.58 -2.88
CA MET A 216 9.16 26.72 -2.20
C MET A 216 9.26 27.06 -0.72
N HIS A 217 8.48 28.06 -0.31
CA HIS A 217 8.13 28.25 1.07
C HIS A 217 7.26 27.02 1.40
N ASN A 218 7.91 25.98 1.94
CA ASN A 218 7.24 24.87 2.60
C ASN A 218 6.43 25.50 3.74
N SER A 219 5.17 25.80 3.45
CA SER A 219 4.17 26.01 4.48
C SER A 219 4.15 24.71 5.27
N PRO A 220 4.47 24.71 6.57
CA PRO A 220 4.44 23.50 7.36
C PRO A 220 2.99 23.03 7.35
N ARG A 221 2.71 22.02 6.52
CA ARG A 221 1.51 21.20 6.69
C ARG A 221 1.69 20.63 8.08
N GLU A 222 0.84 21.01 9.03
CA GLU A 222 0.70 20.32 10.31
C GLU A 222 0.25 18.88 10.01
N MET A 223 1.23 18.06 9.63
CA MET A 223 1.09 16.64 9.43
C MET A 223 1.34 16.03 10.80
N LEU A 224 0.45 15.13 11.24
CA LEU A 224 0.63 14.40 12.49
C LEU A 224 2.00 13.72 12.47
N GLU A 225 2.90 14.21 13.32
CA GLU A 225 4.24 13.68 13.45
C GLU A 225 4.18 12.33 14.19
N GLU A 226 5.22 11.53 14.02
CA GLU A 226 5.38 10.24 14.72
C GLU A 226 5.27 10.41 16.25
N GLU A 227 5.72 11.56 16.77
CA GLU A 227 5.64 11.90 18.20
C GLU A 227 4.19 12.06 18.70
N ASP A 228 3.33 12.70 17.91
CA ASP A 228 1.91 12.88 18.24
C ASP A 228 1.19 11.52 18.24
N TYR A 229 1.58 10.65 17.30
CA TYR A 229 1.11 9.27 17.27
C TYR A 229 1.53 8.47 18.49
N ILE A 230 2.81 8.52 18.87
CA ILE A 230 3.30 7.82 20.06
C ILE A 230 2.60 8.34 21.33
N ARG A 231 2.38 9.65 21.45
CA ARG A 231 1.65 10.23 22.58
C ARG A 231 0.22 9.72 22.64
N TYR A 232 -0.50 9.76 21.51
CA TYR A 232 -1.86 9.27 21.42
C TYR A 232 -1.97 7.77 21.79
N MET A 233 -1.04 6.95 21.30
CA MET A 233 -1.04 5.52 21.60
C MET A 233 -0.79 5.22 23.09
N LYS A 234 0.00 6.05 23.78
CA LYS A 234 0.17 5.94 25.24
C LYS A 234 -1.13 6.26 25.99
N VAL A 235 -1.83 7.32 25.56
CA VAL A 235 -3.14 7.70 26.13
C VAL A 235 -4.15 6.57 25.92
N LEU A 236 -4.23 6.01 24.71
CA LEU A 236 -5.08 4.86 24.43
C LEU A 236 -4.73 3.66 25.32
N SER A 237 -3.45 3.34 25.45
CA SER A 237 -2.98 2.25 26.30
C SER A 237 -3.38 2.44 27.76
N TRP A 238 -3.32 3.65 28.30
CA TRP A 238 -3.80 3.95 29.66
C TRP A 238 -5.31 3.77 29.79
N ILE A 239 -6.10 4.23 28.81
CA ILE A 239 -7.55 4.00 28.82
C ILE A 239 -7.89 2.51 28.83
N LEU A 240 -7.23 1.73 27.97
CA LEU A 240 -7.45 0.28 27.91
C LEU A 240 -7.07 -0.39 29.24
N GLN A 241 -5.98 0.06 29.87
CA GLN A 241 -5.57 -0.44 31.18
C GLN A 241 -6.56 -0.06 32.29
N GLU A 242 -7.11 1.16 32.29
CA GLU A 242 -8.16 1.59 33.24
C GLU A 242 -9.44 0.75 33.08
N LEU A 243 -9.76 0.35 31.86
CA LEU A 243 -10.88 -0.55 31.57
C LEU A 243 -10.58 -2.03 31.88
N GLY A 244 -9.36 -2.35 32.30
CA GLY A 244 -8.94 -3.71 32.67
C GLY A 244 -8.67 -4.62 31.47
N TRP A 245 -8.36 -4.07 30.29
CA TRP A 245 -8.02 -4.84 29.09
C TRP A 245 -6.67 -5.54 29.22
N ASN A 246 -6.63 -6.85 28.98
CA ASN A 246 -5.46 -7.71 29.12
C ASN A 246 -5.36 -8.73 27.97
N GLN A 247 -4.16 -9.26 27.70
CA GLN A 247 -3.88 -10.13 26.54
C GLN A 247 -4.84 -11.32 26.42
N GLU A 248 -5.27 -11.87 27.57
CA GLU A 248 -6.21 -12.99 27.66
C GLU A 248 -7.61 -12.65 27.14
N THR A 249 -8.03 -11.38 27.26
CA THR A 249 -9.28 -10.90 26.63
C THR A 249 -9.13 -10.79 25.12
N GLU A 250 -7.95 -10.44 24.61
CA GLU A 250 -7.71 -10.34 23.17
C GLU A 250 -7.85 -11.71 22.48
N ASP A 251 -7.23 -12.75 23.07
CA ASP A 251 -7.26 -14.14 22.60
C ASP A 251 -8.70 -14.72 22.63
N ALA A 252 -9.45 -14.48 23.72
CA ALA A 252 -10.83 -14.99 23.87
C ALA A 252 -11.79 -14.48 22.78
N TYR A 253 -11.56 -13.27 22.27
CA TYR A 253 -12.37 -12.68 21.20
C TYR A 253 -11.89 -13.08 19.80
N GLU A 254 -10.59 -13.30 19.59
CA GLU A 254 -10.09 -13.86 18.32
C GLU A 254 -10.64 -15.27 18.10
N GLU A 255 -10.78 -16.05 19.17
CA GLU A 255 -11.42 -17.37 19.15
C GLU A 255 -12.92 -17.27 18.79
N GLU A 256 -13.66 -16.31 19.37
CA GLU A 256 -15.10 -16.08 19.11
C GLU A 256 -15.39 -15.53 17.69
N CYS A 257 -14.46 -14.76 17.11
CA CYS A 257 -14.59 -14.26 15.73
C CYS A 257 -14.08 -15.27 14.69
N GLY A 258 -13.17 -16.16 15.07
CA GLY A 258 -12.67 -17.26 14.23
C GLY A 258 -13.71 -18.35 13.98
N GLU A 259 -14.66 -18.57 14.90
CA GLU A 259 -15.75 -19.54 14.74
C GLU A 259 -16.89 -19.08 13.79
N HIS A 260 -16.88 -17.81 13.37
CA HIS A 260 -17.91 -17.24 12.49
C HIS A 260 -17.43 -16.92 11.06
N SER A 261 -16.25 -17.37 10.64
CA SER A 261 -15.78 -17.37 9.23
C SER A 261 -15.72 -18.78 8.64
#